data_AF-A0A531KE91-F1
#
_entry.id   AF-A0A531KE91-F1
#
_cell.length_a   1.000
_cell.length_b   1.000
_cell.length_c   1.000
_cell.angle_alpha   90.00
_cell.angle_beta   90.00
_cell.angle_gamma   90.00
#
_symmetry.space_group_name_H-M   'P 1'
#
loop_
_entity.id
_entity.type
_entity.pdbx_description
1 polymer ?
#
loop_
_entity_poly.entity_id
_entity_poly.type
_entity_poly.pdbx_seq_one_letter_code
_entity_poly.pdbx_strand_id
1 'polypeptide(L)' 'LEAVGGTLLFKMCVQDGDEAQHVAAACVGDGGNRQFLLLTLPTVGGALKVETASRSTNPVAGIAAAYAGLMDVFQTAA' A
#
# COMPACT_ATOMS: atom_id res chain seq x y z
N LEU A 1 11.45 1.88 0.88
CA LEU A 1 10.59 2.33 -0.23
C LEU A 1 11.27 3.46 -0.99
N GLU A 2 11.60 4.58 -0.34
CA GLU A 2 12.29 5.69 -1.01
C GLU A 2 13.65 5.32 -1.63
N ALA A 3 14.46 4.50 -0.95
CA ALA A 3 15.74 4.01 -1.46
C ALA A 3 15.64 3.10 -2.71
N VAL A 4 14.43 2.66 -3.08
CA VAL A 4 14.15 1.83 -4.27
C VAL A 4 13.15 2.50 -5.23
N GLY A 5 12.90 3.81 -5.07
CA GLY A 5 11.96 4.55 -5.92
C GLY A 5 10.49 4.20 -5.69
N GLY A 6 10.16 3.68 -4.50
CA GLY A 6 8.78 3.38 -4.12
C GLY A 6 8.15 4.53 -3.33
N THR A 7 6.89 4.83 -3.65
CA THR A 7 6.08 5.86 -2.98
C THR A 7 5.09 5.19 -2.04
N LEU A 8 5.07 5.61 -0.78
CA LEU A 8 4.03 5.20 0.17
C LEU A 8 2.73 5.94 -0.18
N LEU A 9 1.65 5.19 -0.42
CA LEU A 9 0.35 5.74 -0.81
C LEU A 9 -0.50 6.07 0.41
N PHE A 10 -0.56 5.13 1.36
CA PHE A 10 -1.22 5.31 2.64
C PHE A 10 -0.70 4.31 3.67
N LYS A 11 -1.01 4.58 4.93
CA LYS A 11 -0.84 3.66 6.07
C LYS A 11 -2.02 3.83 7.02
N MET A 12 -2.56 2.73 7.53
CA MET A 12 -3.64 2.72 8.51
C MET A 12 -3.60 1.49 9.40
N CYS A 13 -4.38 1.51 10.48
CA CYS A 13 -4.70 0.32 11.26
C CYS A 13 -6.06 -0.22 10.79
N VAL A 14 -6.13 -1.53 10.52
CA VAL A 14 -7.37 -2.22 10.18
C VAL A 14 -7.55 -3.44 11.07
N GLN A 15 -8.80 -3.75 11.37
CA GLN A 15 -9.17 -4.96 12.09
C GLN A 15 -9.39 -6.08 11.06
N ASP A 16 -8.71 -7.22 11.23
CA ASP A 16 -8.85 -8.42 10.42
C ASP A 16 -9.25 -9.58 11.34
N GLY A 17 -10.56 -9.84 11.42
CA GLY A 17 -11.13 -10.72 12.45
C GLY A 17 -10.89 -10.17 13.86
N ASP A 18 -10.27 -10.98 14.71
CA ASP A 18 -9.92 -10.61 16.09
C ASP A 18 -8.58 -9.88 16.21
N GLU A 19 -7.81 -9.76 15.12
CA GLU A 19 -6.46 -9.20 15.14
C GLU A 19 -6.40 -7.82 14.46
N ALA A 20 -5.81 -6.84 15.16
CA ALA A 20 -5.52 -5.55 14.57
C ALA A 20 -4.18 -5.60 13.80
N GLN A 21 -4.16 -5.03 12.60
CA GLN A 21 -2.98 -5.01 11.73
C GLN A 21 -2.68 -3.58 11.26
N HIS A 22 -1.40 -3.22 11.20
CA HIS A 22 -0.94 -2.09 10.42
C HIS A 22 -0.88 -2.51 8.95
N VAL A 23 -1.63 -1.80 8.10
CA VAL A 23 -1.62 -2.02 6.66
C VAL A 23 -1.17 -0.75 5.96
N ALA A 24 -0.28 -0.91 4.99
CA ALA A 24 0.18 0.16 4.13
C ALA A 24 0.13 -0.30 2.67
N ALA A 25 -0.17 0.64 1.77
CA ALA A 25 0.01 0.44 0.35
C ALA A 25 1.14 1.32 -0.15
N ALA A 26 1.94 0.78 -1.06
CA ALA A 26 2.96 1.52 -1.78
C ALA A 26 2.86 1.24 -3.27
N CYS A 27 3.33 2.16 -4.10
CA CYS A 27 3.61 1.89 -5.50
C CYS A 27 5.11 1.92 -5.77
N VAL A 28 5.55 1.16 -6.76
CA VAL A 28 6.91 1.18 -7.30
C VAL A 28 6.80 1.30 -8.81
N GLY A 29 7.61 2.18 -9.40
CA GLY A 29 7.53 2.55 -10.82
C GLY A 29 6.53 3.65 -11.11
N ASP A 30 6.38 4.00 -12.38
CA ASP A 30 5.63 5.16 -12.86
C ASP A 30 4.58 4.78 -13.94
N GLY A 31 3.61 5.70 -14.14
CA GLY A 31 2.62 5.60 -15.21
C GLY A 31 1.83 4.28 -15.23
N GLY A 32 1.79 3.64 -16.40
CA GLY A 32 1.06 2.38 -16.63
C GLY A 32 1.79 1.12 -16.15
N ASN A 33 3.08 1.23 -15.78
CA ASN A 33 3.91 0.10 -15.34
C ASN A 33 4.08 0.04 -13.82
N ARG A 34 3.39 0.91 -13.07
CA ARG A 34 3.47 0.90 -11.61
C ARG A 34 2.90 -0.39 -11.02
N GLN A 35 3.67 -0.98 -10.12
CA GLN A 35 3.22 -2.10 -9.31
C GLN A 35 2.77 -1.60 -7.95
N PHE A 36 1.65 -2.15 -7.46
CA PHE A 36 1.14 -1.85 -6.14
C PHE A 36 1.49 -2.98 -5.17
N LEU A 37 2.05 -2.60 -4.03
CA LEU A 37 2.43 -3.48 -2.95
C LEU A 37 1.53 -3.21 -1.76
N LEU A 38 1.04 -4.28 -1.13
CA LEU A 38 0.42 -4.23 0.17
C LEU A 38 1.40 -4.76 1.21
N LEU A 39 1.58 -3.99 2.27
CA LEU A 39 2.43 -4.32 3.41
C LEU A 39 1.54 -4.46 4.64
N THR A 40 1.62 -5.60 5.31
CA THR A 40 0.79 -5.91 6.48
C THR A 40 1.69 -6.34 7.62
N LEU A 41 1.52 -5.71 8.78
CA LEU A 41 2.25 -6.02 10.01
C LEU A 41 1.25 -6.17 11.16
N PRO A 42 1.22 -7.31 11.86
CA PRO A 42 0.45 -7.45 13.09
C PRO A 42 0.77 -6.34 14.10
N THR A 43 -0.25 -5.76 14.74
CA THR A 43 -0.05 -4.70 15.75
C THR A 43 0.68 -5.20 16.99
N VAL A 44 0.59 -6.50 17.28
CA VAL A 44 1.34 -7.18 18.35
C VAL A 44 2.82 -7.42 18.01
N GLY A 45 3.25 -7.02 16.80
CA GLY A 45 4.57 -7.31 16.27
C GLY A 45 4.63 -8.67 15.55
N GLY A 46 5.65 -8.86 14.72
CA GLY A 46 5.80 -10.07 13.92
C GLY A 46 6.47 -9.81 12.57
N ALA A 47 6.28 -10.75 11.64
CA ALA A 47 6.82 -10.62 10.30
C ALA A 47 5.98 -9.63 9.47
N LEU A 48 6.67 -8.73 8.78
CA LEU A 48 6.07 -7.89 7.76
C LEU A 48 5.74 -8.74 6.54
N LYS A 49 4.46 -8.94 6.25
CA LYS A 49 4.00 -9.55 5.01
C LYS A 49 4.01 -8.51 3.91
N VAL A 50 4.57 -8.85 2.75
CA VAL A 50 4.55 -8.01 1.55
C VAL A 50 4.01 -8.84 0.38
N GLU A 51 3.01 -8.31 -0.30
CA GLU A 51 2.40 -8.96 -1.46
C GLU A 51 1.96 -7.92 -2.50
N THR A 52 1.71 -8.35 -3.75
CA THR A 52 1.15 -7.44 -4.75
C THR A 52 -0.33 -7.21 -4.46
N ALA A 53 -0.81 -5.97 -4.63
CA ALA A 53 -2.22 -5.65 -4.41
C ALA A 53 -3.15 -6.51 -5.28
N SER A 54 -2.71 -6.88 -6.49
CA SER A 54 -3.43 -7.77 -7.42
C SER A 54 -3.60 -9.21 -6.93
N ARG A 55 -2.79 -9.66 -5.97
CA ARG A 55 -2.83 -11.03 -5.42
C ARG A 55 -3.33 -11.06 -3.96
N SER A 56 -3.56 -9.89 -3.37
CA SER A 56 -4.01 -9.76 -1.99
C SER A 56 -5.50 -10.02 -1.87
N THR A 57 -5.88 -10.78 -0.84
CA THR A 57 -7.28 -10.93 -0.42
C THR A 57 -7.71 -9.87 0.61
N ASN A 58 -6.77 -9.06 1.11
CA ASN A 58 -7.09 -7.97 2.02
C ASN A 58 -7.86 -6.86 1.26
N PRO A 59 -9.07 -6.48 1.70
CA PRO A 59 -9.93 -5.53 0.98
C PRO A 59 -9.29 -4.15 0.77
N VAL A 60 -8.34 -3.79 1.63
CA VAL A 60 -7.55 -2.55 1.53
C VAL A 60 -6.74 -2.48 0.23
N ALA A 61 -6.35 -3.63 -0.34
CA ALA A 61 -5.63 -3.66 -1.61
C ALA A 61 -6.40 -2.98 -2.75
N GLY A 62 -7.74 -3.06 -2.72
CA GLY A 62 -8.60 -2.53 -3.78
C GLY A 62 -8.54 -1.01 -3.94
N ILE A 63 -8.14 -0.27 -2.90
CA ILE A 63 -8.07 1.20 -2.94
C ILE A 63 -6.67 1.74 -3.29
N ALA A 64 -5.65 0.88 -3.41
CA ALA A 64 -4.28 1.32 -3.68
C ALA A 64 -4.16 2.13 -4.98
N ALA A 65 -4.77 1.65 -6.07
CA ALA A 65 -4.70 2.34 -7.36
C ALA A 65 -5.36 3.73 -7.32
N ALA A 66 -6.45 3.89 -6.57
CA ALA A 66 -7.13 5.18 -6.42
C ALA A 66 -6.25 6.22 -5.70
N TYR A 67 -5.56 5.81 -4.64
CA TYR A 67 -4.62 6.70 -3.94
C TYR A 67 -3.42 7.08 -4.81
N ALA A 68 -2.91 6.16 -5.63
CA ALA A 68 -1.85 6.48 -6.57
C ALA A 68 -2.30 7.51 -7.61
N GLY A 69 -3.50 7.37 -8.16
CA GLY A 69 -4.08 8.39 -9.05
C GLY A 69 -4.24 9.76 -8.37
N LEU A 70 -4.63 9.78 -7.09
CA LEU A 70 -4.71 11.02 -6.32
C LEU A 70 -3.33 11.68 -6.13
N MET A 71 -2.31 10.89 -5.85
CA MET A 71 -0.93 11.39 -5.72
C MET A 71 -0.40 11.95 -7.04
N ASP A 72 -0.71 11.32 -8.18
CA ASP A 72 -0.32 11.84 -9.50
C ASP A 72 -0.87 13.27 -9.72
N VAL A 73 -2.14 13.50 -9.34
CA VAL A 73 -2.79 14.81 -9.46
C VAL A 73 -2.15 15.83 -8.52
N PHE A 74 -1.88 15.45 -7.27
CA PHE A 74 -1.24 16.36 -6.32
C PHE A 74 0.20 16.71 -6.68
N GLN A 75 0.96 15.77 -7.24
CA GLN A 75 2.31 16.04 -7.74
C GLN A 75 2.30 16.95 -8.98
N THR A 76 1.28 16.85 -9.83
CA THR A 76 1.12 17.73 -11.00
C THR A 76 0.74 19.16 -10.61
N ALA A 77 0.14 19.35 -9.43
CA ALA A 77 -0.33 20.64 -8.94
C ALA A 77 0.71 21.42 -8.09
N ALA A 78 1.87 20.82 -7.81
CA ALA A 78 2.94 21.38 -6.97
C ALA A 78 4.13 21.87 -7.81
#